data_AF-A0A4R7Z246-F1
#
_entry.id   AF-A0A4R7Z246-F1
#
_cell.length_a   1.000
_cell.length_b   1.000
_cell.length_c   1.000
_cell.angle_alpha   90.00
_cell.angle_beta   90.00
_cell.angle_gamma   90.00
#
_symmetry.space_group_name_H-M   'P 1'
#
loop_
_entity.id
_entity.type
_entity.pdbx_description
1 polymer ?
#
loop_
_entity_poly.entity_id
_entity_poly.type
_entity_poly.pdbx_seq_one_letter_code
_entity_poly.pdbx_strand_id
1 'polypeptide(L)' 'MSKVLVIGSINMDLVVETERYPEAGETIIGGKFEQIHGGKGSIMSLILKK' A
#
# COMPACT_ATOMS: atom_id res chain seq x y z
N MET A 1 -8.67 12.58 -28.10
CA MET A 1 -8.25 12.08 -26.77
C MET A 1 -7.95 13.26 -25.87
N SER A 2 -8.61 13.34 -24.72
CA SER A 2 -8.25 14.27 -23.65
C SER A 2 -7.01 13.75 -22.91
N LYS A 3 -6.12 14.66 -22.49
CA LYS A 3 -4.97 14.32 -21.63
C LYS A 3 -5.41 14.36 -20.18
N VAL A 4 -4.94 13.40 -19.37
CA VAL A 4 -5.21 13.34 -17.93
C VAL A 4 -3.90 13.51 -17.17
N LEU A 5 -3.92 14.35 -16.13
CA LEU A 5 -2.82 14.53 -15.19
C LEU A 5 -3.29 14.04 -13.81
N VAL A 6 -2.54 13.11 -13.22
CA VAL A 6 -2.78 12.64 -11.84
C VAL A 6 -1.71 13.25 -10.95
N ILE A 7 -2.13 13.98 -9.92
CA ILE A 7 -1.26 14.49 -8.85
C ILE A 7 -1.71 13.82 -7.57
N GLY A 8 -0.82 13.08 -6.92
CA GLY A 8 -1.16 12.36 -5.69
C GLY A 8 0.04 11.62 -5.10
N SER A 9 -0.21 10.91 -4.00
CA SER A 9 0.82 10.21 -3.26
C SER A 9 1.28 8.92 -3.93
N ILE A 10 2.55 8.59 -3.69
CA ILE A 10 3.18 7.31 -4.00
C ILE A 10 3.90 6.82 -2.75
N ASN A 11 3.61 5.58 -2.37
CA ASN A 11 4.10 4.98 -1.13
C ASN A 11 4.58 3.55 -1.41
N MET A 12 5.37 2.99 -0.49
CA MET A 12 5.62 1.55 -0.40
C MET A 12 4.92 1.04 0.85
N ASP A 13 3.95 0.16 0.68
CA ASP A 13 3.23 -0.46 1.78
C ASP A 13 4.04 -1.71 2.20
N LEU A 14 4.53 -1.69 3.43
CA LEU A 14 5.25 -2.81 4.05
C LEU A 14 4.25 -3.64 4.85
N VAL A 15 3.80 -4.75 4.28
CA VAL A 15 2.73 -5.58 4.85
C VAL A 15 3.33 -6.80 5.52
N VAL A 16 2.94 -7.04 6.77
CA VAL A 16 3.25 -8.27 7.49
C VAL A 16 1.95 -8.92 7.96
N GLU A 17 1.76 -10.18 7.59
CA GLU A 17 0.64 -10.98 8.07
C GLU A 17 0.93 -11.47 9.49
N THR A 18 -0.08 -11.42 10.37
CA THR A 18 0.00 -11.89 11.76
C THR A 18 -1.31 -12.60 12.09
N GLU A 19 -1.28 -13.52 13.06
CA GLU A 19 -2.50 -14.26 13.46
C GLU A 19 -3.58 -13.34 14.05
N ARG A 20 -3.15 -12.21 14.65
CA ARG A 20 -4.01 -11.16 15.20
C ARG A 20 -3.26 -9.83 15.26
N TYR A 21 -4.02 -8.74 15.48
CA TYR A 21 -3.43 -7.46 15.80
C TYR A 21 -2.67 -7.50 17.14
N PRO A 22 -1.51 -6.82 17.24
CA PRO A 22 -0.78 -6.68 18.49
C PRO A 22 -1.50 -5.72 19.44
N GLU A 23 -1.40 -6.01 20.74
CA GLU A 23 -1.83 -5.07 21.78
C GLU A 23 -0.79 -3.94 21.95
N ALA A 24 -1.19 -2.86 22.63
CA ALA A 24 -0.31 -1.73 22.87
C ALA A 24 0.93 -2.16 23.68
N GLY A 25 2.13 -1.98 23.09
CA GLY A 25 3.41 -2.35 23.71
C GLY A 25 3.82 -3.82 23.52
N GLU A 26 3.00 -4.61 22.83
CA GLU A 26 3.31 -6.01 22.53
C GLU A 26 4.18 -6.14 21.27
N THR A 27 5.10 -7.12 21.29
CA THR A 27 5.84 -7.57 20.10
C THR A 27 5.39 -9.00 19.77
N ILE A 28 4.89 -9.21 18.56
CA ILE A 28 4.48 -10.52 18.05
C ILE A 28 5.35 -10.95 16.86
N ILE A 29 5.47 -12.26 16.65
CA ILE A 29 6.15 -12.80 15.47
C ILE A 29 5.24 -12.65 14.26
N GLY A 30 5.73 -11.94 13.25
CA GLY A 30 5.11 -11.84 11.94
C GLY A 30 5.27 -13.13 11.13
N GLY A 31 4.35 -13.36 10.21
CA GLY A 31 4.41 -14.42 9.22
C GLY A 31 4.94 -13.87 7.88
N LYS A 32 4.10 -13.96 6.85
CA LYS A 32 4.44 -13.53 5.50
C LYS A 32 4.69 -12.02 5.46
N PHE A 33 5.75 -11.61 4.76
CA PHE A 33 6.10 -10.21 4.53
C PHE A 33 6.07 -9.89 3.04
N GLU A 34 5.44 -8.76 2.67
CA GLU A 34 5.32 -8.30 1.30
C GLU A 34 5.56 -6.79 1.20
N GLN A 35 6.14 -6.38 0.07
CA GLN A 35 6.30 -4.97 -0.31
C GLN A 35 5.36 -4.67 -1.47
N ILE A 36 4.38 -3.80 -1.25
CA ILE A 36 3.33 -3.48 -2.23
C ILE A 36 3.43 -2.01 -2.62
N HIS A 37 3.40 -1.74 -3.93
CA HIS A 37 3.34 -0.38 -4.44
C HIS A 37 1.98 0.24 -4.07
N GLY A 38 2.01 1.21 -3.16
CA GLY A 38 0.84 1.86 -2.61
C GLY A 38 0.78 3.35 -2.92
N GLY A 39 -0.15 4.03 -2.25
CA GLY A 39 -0.45 5.43 -2.45
C GLY A 39 -1.65 5.66 -3.37
N LYS A 40 -2.54 6.57 -2.97
CA LYS A 40 -3.78 6.83 -3.71
C LYS A 40 -3.50 7.38 -5.11
N GLY A 41 -2.44 8.18 -5.26
CA GLY A 41 -2.04 8.74 -6.56
C GLY A 41 -1.53 7.68 -7.53
N SER A 42 -0.68 6.76 -7.06
CA SER A 42 -0.16 5.66 -7.87
C SER A 42 -1.27 4.70 -8.31
N ILE A 43 -2.19 4.35 -7.41
CA ILE A 43 -3.36 3.50 -7.72
C ILE A 43 -4.25 4.16 -8.76
N MET A 44 -4.60 5.44 -8.58
CA MET A 44 -5.45 6.16 -9.55
C MET A 44 -4.76 6.29 -10.92
N SER A 45 -3.47 6.60 -10.93
CA SER A 45 -2.69 6.66 -12.17
C SER A 45 -2.63 5.32 -12.90
N LEU A 46 -2.61 4.20 -12.16
CA LEU A 46 -2.64 2.87 -12.75
C LEU A 46 -4.02 2.54 -13.35
N ILE A 47 -5.11 2.87 -12.63
CA ILE A 47 -6.48 2.61 -13.09
C ILE A 47 -6.77 3.37 -14.39
N LEU A 48 -6.39 4.65 -14.48
CA LEU A 48 -6.65 5.50 -15.65
C LEU A 48 -5.75 5.20 -16.86
N LYS A 49 -4.73 4.33 -16.71
CA LYS A 49 -3.84 3.90 -17.79
C LYS A 49 -4.40 2.70 -18.57
N LYS A 50 -5.37 1.97 -18.00
CA LYS A 50 -6.13 0.90 -18.69
C LYS A 50 -7.30 1.48 -19.45
#